data_AF-A0A832J4P7-F1
#
_entry.id   AF-A0A832J4P7-F1
#
_cell.length_a   1.000
_cell.length_b   1.000
_cell.length_c   1.000
_cell.angle_alpha   90.00
_cell.angle_beta   90.00
_cell.angle_gamma   90.00
#
_symmetry.space_group_name_H-M   'P 1'
#
loop_
_entity.id
_entity.type
_entity.pdbx_description
1 polymer ?
#
loop_
_entity_poly.entity_id
_entity_poly.type
_entity_poly.pdbx_seq_one_letter_code
_entity_poly.pdbx_strand_id
1 'polypeptide(L)'
;MMYAQLKTVPRWNHWSTSALFIFLALGGGAILAGDVLGTLVFLTLAFVVQMYVWTVGDQRFAARGHTLETATGLGRIGKVRLYEPPHTGTNYLLHEMVYVVARKHVLKLRVIAMLMGYVLPLILAGISGRLFEYQATALASHVIGILAQRWLFFAEAEHVVGLYYDKR
;
A
#
# COMPACT_ATOMS: atom_id res chain seq x y z
N MET A 1 12.57 0.41 -7.62
CA MET A 1 11.14 0.77 -7.70
C MET A 1 10.96 2.12 -7.02
N MET A 2 10.30 3.09 -7.66
CA MET A 2 10.26 4.51 -7.23
C MET A 2 9.75 4.68 -5.78
N TYR A 3 8.65 4.03 -5.41
CA TYR A 3 8.07 4.16 -4.06
C TYR A 3 9.00 3.68 -2.95
N ALA A 4 9.75 2.60 -3.20
CA ALA A 4 10.70 2.06 -2.22
C ALA A 4 11.88 3.00 -1.94
N GLN A 5 12.10 4.04 -2.75
CA GLN A 5 13.15 5.04 -2.57
C GLN A 5 12.67 6.29 -1.80
N LEU A 6 11.35 6.45 -1.62
CA LEU A 6 10.75 7.62 -0.97
C LEU A 6 10.86 7.52 0.56
N LYS A 7 12.00 7.94 1.12
CA LYS A 7 12.21 8.01 2.58
C LYS A 7 11.16 8.86 3.30
N THR A 8 10.54 9.80 2.59
CA THR A 8 9.48 10.69 3.06
C THR A 8 8.15 9.97 3.34
N VAL A 9 7.97 8.74 2.85
CA VAL A 9 6.81 7.88 3.14
C VAL A 9 7.32 6.54 3.69
N PRO A 10 7.56 6.45 5.02
CA PRO A 10 8.15 5.27 5.65
C PRO A 10 7.45 3.95 5.34
N ARG A 11 6.12 3.98 5.18
CA ARG A 11 5.30 2.83 4.82
C ARG A 11 5.71 2.19 3.49
N TRP A 12 6.10 3.02 2.52
CA TRP A 12 6.51 2.57 1.19
C TRP A 12 8.00 2.27 1.08
N ASN A 13 8.80 2.88 1.95
CA ASN A 13 10.26 2.80 1.91
C ASN A 13 10.78 1.46 2.48
N HIS A 14 10.50 0.39 1.75
CA HIS A 14 10.96 -0.96 2.08
C HIS A 14 11.07 -1.85 0.84
N TRP A 15 11.92 -2.87 0.90
CA TRP A 15 12.12 -3.81 -0.20
C TRP A 15 10.83 -4.59 -0.53
N SER A 16 9.99 -4.87 0.47
CA SER A 16 8.74 -5.62 0.28
C SER A 16 7.76 -4.92 -0.67
N THR A 17 7.78 -3.58 -0.73
CA THR A 17 7.01 -2.82 -1.71
C THR A 17 7.46 -3.13 -3.13
N SER A 18 8.77 -3.28 -3.37
CA SER A 18 9.26 -3.66 -4.71
C SER A 18 8.90 -5.11 -5.05
N ALA A 19 9.09 -6.03 -4.09
CA ALA A 19 8.74 -7.44 -4.25
C ALA A 19 7.25 -7.63 -4.59
N LEU A 20 6.37 -6.91 -3.88
CA LEU A 20 4.93 -6.96 -4.12
C LEU A 20 4.59 -6.63 -5.58
N PHE A 21 5.10 -5.51 -6.10
CA PHE A 21 4.78 -5.09 -7.47
C PHE A 21 5.31 -6.06 -8.52
N ILE A 22 6.47 -6.68 -8.28
CA ILE A 22 7.02 -7.70 -9.16
C ILE A 22 6.09 -8.93 -9.17
N PHE A 23 5.71 -9.45 -8.01
CA PHE A 23 4.82 -10.62 -7.95
C PHE A 23 3.42 -10.33 -8.50
N LEU A 24 2.91 -9.11 -8.32
CA LEU A 24 1.65 -8.68 -8.95
C LEU A 24 1.76 -8.65 -10.48
N ALA A 25 2.85 -8.12 -11.02
CA ALA A 25 3.07 -8.10 -12.47
C ALA A 25 3.19 -9.51 -13.04
N LEU A 26 3.93 -10.39 -12.36
CA LEU A 26 4.08 -11.80 -12.77
C LEU A 26 2.76 -12.58 -12.64
N GLY A 27 2.03 -12.42 -11.52
CA GLY A 27 0.76 -13.09 -11.29
C GLY A 27 -0.33 -12.65 -12.27
N GLY A 28 -0.49 -11.34 -12.48
CA GLY A 28 -1.42 -10.81 -13.48
C GLY A 28 -1.06 -11.23 -14.91
N GLY A 29 0.24 -11.24 -15.24
CA GLY A 29 0.75 -11.74 -16.52
C GLY A 29 0.49 -13.23 -16.72
N ALA A 30 0.67 -14.05 -15.68
CA ALA A 30 0.38 -15.48 -15.74
C ALA A 30 -1.11 -15.77 -15.95
N ILE A 31 -2.00 -15.02 -15.29
CA ILE A 31 -3.45 -15.10 -15.54
C ILE A 31 -3.74 -14.77 -17.00
N LEU A 32 -3.17 -13.68 -17.53
CA LEU A 32 -3.38 -13.27 -18.93
C LEU A 32 -2.87 -14.33 -19.92
N ALA A 33 -1.72 -14.95 -19.63
CA ALA A 33 -1.12 -15.98 -20.46
C ALA A 33 -1.81 -17.35 -20.36
N GLY A 34 -2.73 -17.54 -19.40
CA GLY A 34 -3.36 -18.83 -19.12
C GLY A 34 -2.41 -19.84 -18.47
N ASP A 35 -1.29 -19.37 -17.91
CA ASP A 35 -0.33 -20.21 -17.19
C ASP A 35 -0.85 -20.47 -15.77
N VAL A 36 -1.46 -21.64 -15.59
CA VAL A 36 -2.03 -22.06 -14.31
C VAL A 36 -0.95 -22.18 -13.23
N LEU A 37 0.20 -22.77 -13.55
CA LEU A 37 1.27 -22.96 -12.56
C LEU A 37 1.86 -21.61 -12.15
N GLY A 38 2.16 -20.76 -13.14
CA GLY A 38 2.63 -19.40 -12.89
C GLY A 38 1.62 -18.59 -12.06
N THR A 39 0.33 -18.70 -12.37
CA THR A 39 -0.73 -18.02 -11.61
C THR A 39 -0.74 -18.48 -10.15
N LEU A 40 -0.75 -19.79 -9.90
CA LEU A 40 -0.75 -20.32 -8.54
C LEU A 40 0.50 -19.88 -7.78
N VAL A 41 1.69 -20.01 -8.36
CA VAL A 41 2.95 -19.66 -7.69
C VAL A 41 3.06 -18.16 -7.42
N PHE A 42 2.96 -17.33 -8.46
CA PHE A 42 3.22 -15.90 -8.33
C PHE A 42 2.11 -15.18 -7.57
N LEU A 43 0.85 -15.58 -7.72
CA LEU A 43 -0.24 -14.93 -7.01
C LEU A 43 -0.29 -15.34 -5.53
N THR A 44 0.08 -16.57 -5.18
CA THR A 44 0.28 -16.95 -3.77
C THR A 44 1.44 -16.19 -3.14
N LEU A 45 2.57 -16.03 -3.85
CA LEU A 45 3.68 -15.19 -3.36
C LEU A 45 3.25 -13.74 -3.19
N ALA A 46 2.51 -13.17 -4.15
CA ALA A 46 1.97 -11.82 -4.05
C ALA A 46 1.04 -11.68 -2.84
N PHE A 47 0.18 -12.66 -2.58
CA PHE A 47 -0.73 -12.67 -1.42
C PHE A 47 0.02 -12.62 -0.09
N VAL A 48 1.04 -13.47 0.07
CA VAL A 48 1.88 -13.50 1.28
C VAL A 48 2.63 -12.19 1.47
N VAL A 49 3.25 -11.68 0.39
CA VAL A 49 3.97 -10.41 0.43
C VAL A 49 3.03 -9.24 0.73
N GLN A 50 1.80 -9.26 0.21
CA GLN A 50 0.80 -8.23 0.48
C GLN A 50 0.43 -8.18 1.97
N MET A 51 0.19 -9.33 2.59
CA MET A 51 -0.04 -9.41 4.04
C MET A 51 1.14 -8.82 4.81
N TYR A 52 2.36 -9.21 4.44
CA TYR A 52 3.58 -8.70 5.07
C TYR A 52 3.78 -7.19 4.87
N VAL A 53 3.48 -6.66 3.69
CA VAL A 53 3.55 -5.21 3.39
C VAL A 53 2.61 -4.44 4.29
N TRP A 54 1.38 -4.91 4.52
CA TRP A 54 0.45 -4.25 5.42
C TRP A 54 0.89 -4.32 6.88
N THR A 55 1.24 -5.50 7.39
CA THR A 55 1.62 -5.66 8.80
C THR A 55 2.85 -4.83 9.17
N VAL A 56 3.88 -4.88 8.31
CA VAL A 56 5.10 -4.09 8.52
C VAL A 56 4.83 -2.62 8.26
N GLY A 57 4.13 -2.30 7.17
CA GLY A 57 3.82 -0.92 6.78
C GLY A 57 3.07 -0.15 7.86
N ASP A 58 2.13 -0.80 8.56
CA ASP A 58 1.33 -0.20 9.64
C ASP A 58 2.19 0.25 10.83
N GLN A 59 3.40 -0.30 10.97
CA GLN A 59 4.34 0.01 12.06
C GLN A 59 5.48 0.93 11.62
N ARG A 60 5.68 1.12 10.31
CA ARG A 60 6.92 1.72 9.78
C ARG A 60 7.15 3.16 10.16
N PHE A 61 6.10 3.97 10.19
CA PHE A 61 6.24 5.38 10.54
C PHE A 61 6.73 5.54 11.98
N ALA A 62 6.12 4.80 12.91
CA ALA A 62 6.56 4.76 14.31
C ALA A 62 8.00 4.21 14.43
N ALA A 63 8.33 3.13 13.71
CA ALA A 63 9.65 2.52 13.73
C ALA A 63 10.77 3.44 13.18
N ARG A 64 10.45 4.39 12.29
CA ARG A 64 11.41 5.40 11.84
C ARG A 64 11.78 6.42 12.92
N GLY A 65 10.91 6.62 13.92
CA GLY A 65 11.19 7.50 15.05
C GLY A 65 11.35 8.98 14.70
N HIS A 66 10.85 9.42 13.55
CA HIS A 66 10.85 10.85 13.21
C HIS A 66 9.90 11.60 14.13
N THR A 67 10.40 12.66 14.75
CA THR A 67 9.66 13.57 15.62
C THR A 67 9.70 15.00 15.08
N LEU A 68 8.87 15.88 15.65
CA LEU A 68 8.88 17.33 15.36
C LEU A 68 10.29 17.92 15.56
N GLU A 69 11.02 17.47 16.59
CA GLU A 69 12.40 17.86 16.86
C GLU A 69 13.36 17.48 15.73
N THR A 70 13.25 16.24 15.22
CA THR A 70 14.11 15.78 14.13
C THR A 70 13.75 16.43 12.79
N ALA A 71 12.47 16.77 12.59
CA ALA A 71 12.00 17.45 11.39
C ALA A 71 12.45 18.93 11.37
N THR A 72 12.37 19.62 12.51
CA THR A 72 12.77 21.03 12.61
C THR A 72 14.25 21.25 12.87
N GLY A 73 14.97 20.21 13.31
CA GLY A 73 16.37 20.32 13.76
C GLY A 73 16.52 21.02 15.12
N LEU A 74 15.42 21.40 15.77
CA LEU A 74 15.41 22.16 17.03
C LEU A 74 15.55 21.27 18.28
N GLY A 75 15.65 19.95 18.12
CA GLY A 75 15.73 19.01 19.25
C GLY A 75 16.87 19.25 20.24
N ARG A 76 17.96 19.91 19.80
CA ARG A 76 19.07 20.29 20.69
C ARG A 76 18.70 21.37 21.70
N ILE A 77 17.64 22.12 21.45
CA ILE A 77 17.17 23.24 22.26
C ILE A 77 16.19 22.76 23.35
N GLY A 78 15.48 21.65 23.09
CA GLY A 78 14.54 21.04 24.03
C GLY A 78 13.37 20.37 23.32
N LYS A 79 12.31 20.06 24.07
CA LYS A 79 11.06 19.55 23.50
C LYS A 79 10.41 20.62 22.63
N VAL A 80 10.07 20.28 21.41
CA VAL A 80 9.43 21.20 20.46
C VAL A 80 7.93 20.97 20.53
N ARG A 81 7.15 22.05 20.52
CA ARG A 81 5.70 22.01 20.35
C ARG A 81 5.31 23.04 19.31
N LEU A 82 4.27 22.75 18.53
CA LEU A 82 3.71 23.72 17.62
C LEU A 82 3.09 24.87 18.43
N TYR A 83 3.58 26.10 18.24
CA TYR A 83 3.00 27.31 18.85
C TYR A 83 1.90 27.88 17.97
N GLU A 84 2.22 28.09 16.69
CA GLU A 84 1.29 28.55 15.67
C GLU A 84 1.64 27.86 14.34
N PRO A 85 0.65 27.42 13.55
CA PRO A 85 0.92 26.90 12.21
C PRO A 85 1.57 27.99 11.33
N PRO A 86 2.42 27.61 10.36
CA PRO A 86 3.11 28.56 9.49
C PRO A 86 2.17 29.32 8.52
N HIS A 87 0.86 29.05 8.59
CA HIS A 87 -0.18 29.67 7.79
C HIS A 87 -1.48 29.75 8.57
N THR A 88 -2.29 30.76 8.25
CA THR A 88 -3.59 31.02 8.91
C THR A 88 -4.73 30.18 8.30
N GLY A 89 -4.49 29.44 7.23
CA GLY A 89 -5.48 28.68 6.47
C GLY A 89 -4.93 27.38 5.86
N THR A 90 -5.78 26.56 5.25
CA THR A 90 -5.34 25.30 4.65
C THR A 90 -4.41 25.53 3.45
N ASN A 91 -3.50 24.60 3.19
CA ASN A 91 -2.64 24.64 2.01
C ASN A 91 -2.65 23.32 1.25
N TYR A 92 -1.92 23.28 0.13
CA TYR A 92 -1.77 22.08 -0.70
C TYR A 92 -1.23 20.88 0.10
N LEU A 93 -0.21 21.08 0.95
CA LEU A 93 0.38 20.00 1.76
C LEU A 93 -0.64 19.37 2.70
N LEU A 94 -1.50 20.19 3.32
CA LEU A 94 -2.54 19.70 4.21
C LEU A 94 -3.67 18.97 3.47
N HIS A 95 -3.97 19.36 2.24
CA HIS A 95 -4.98 18.69 1.41
C HIS A 95 -4.47 17.39 0.78
N GLU A 96 -3.20 17.32 0.40
CA GLU A 96 -2.68 16.18 -0.38
C GLU A 96 -1.87 15.20 0.47
N MET A 97 -1.06 15.70 1.41
CA MET A 97 -0.04 14.89 2.08
C MET A 97 -0.42 14.50 3.53
N VAL A 98 -1.29 15.29 4.16
CA VAL A 98 -1.70 15.15 5.56
C VAL A 98 -3.21 14.83 5.68
N TYR A 99 -3.91 14.78 4.55
CA TYR A 99 -5.34 14.49 4.53
C TYR A 99 -5.60 13.00 4.77
N VAL A 100 -6.35 12.70 5.83
CA VAL A 100 -6.59 11.32 6.23
C VAL A 100 -7.86 10.77 5.59
N VAL A 101 -7.72 10.17 4.41
CA VAL A 101 -8.85 9.63 3.63
C VAL A 101 -9.34 8.27 4.19
N ALA A 102 -8.44 7.41 4.66
CA ALA A 102 -8.73 5.96 4.66
C ALA A 102 -9.38 5.38 5.94
N ARG A 103 -9.44 6.10 7.06
CA ARG A 103 -9.68 5.48 8.38
C ARG A 103 -11.00 4.71 8.53
N LYS A 104 -12.08 5.09 7.83
CA LYS A 104 -13.40 4.47 8.04
C LYS A 104 -13.59 3.13 7.30
N HIS A 105 -12.88 2.90 6.20
CA HIS A 105 -13.16 1.78 5.29
C HIS A 105 -11.94 0.91 4.94
N VAL A 106 -10.76 1.20 5.50
CA VAL A 106 -9.53 0.42 5.26
C VAL A 106 -9.74 -1.08 5.38
N LEU A 107 -10.30 -1.57 6.49
CA LEU A 107 -10.44 -3.01 6.69
C LEU A 107 -11.34 -3.66 5.62
N LYS A 108 -12.46 -3.02 5.29
CA LYS A 108 -13.37 -3.51 4.24
C LYS A 108 -12.67 -3.57 2.88
N LEU A 109 -11.94 -2.52 2.52
CA LEU A 109 -11.20 -2.46 1.26
C LEU A 109 -10.04 -3.45 1.22
N ARG A 110 -9.35 -3.70 2.34
CA ARG A 110 -8.31 -4.72 2.44
C ARG A 110 -8.90 -6.12 2.21
N VAL A 111 -10.07 -6.41 2.81
CA VAL A 111 -10.78 -7.67 2.57
C VAL A 111 -11.18 -7.81 1.10
N ILE A 112 -11.76 -6.76 0.49
CA ILE A 112 -12.11 -6.77 -0.95
C ILE A 112 -10.87 -7.02 -1.81
N ALA A 113 -9.77 -6.31 -1.54
CA ALA A 113 -8.51 -6.48 -2.24
C ALA A 113 -7.97 -7.92 -2.11
N MET A 114 -8.05 -8.53 -0.93
CA MET A 114 -7.57 -9.91 -0.73
C MET A 114 -8.45 -10.95 -1.41
N LEU A 115 -9.77 -10.81 -1.28
CA LEU A 115 -10.70 -11.76 -1.87
C LEU A 115 -10.70 -11.68 -3.40
N MET A 116 -10.86 -10.48 -3.95
CA MET A 116 -10.93 -10.28 -5.40
C MET A 116 -9.55 -10.34 -6.06
N GLY A 117 -8.52 -9.78 -5.43
CA GLY A 117 -7.19 -9.67 -6.02
C GLY A 117 -6.40 -10.97 -6.01
N TYR A 118 -6.71 -11.91 -5.10
CA TYR A 118 -5.86 -13.08 -4.88
C TYR A 118 -6.67 -14.37 -4.70
N VAL A 119 -7.56 -14.43 -3.71
CA VAL A 119 -8.22 -15.69 -3.33
C VAL A 119 -9.12 -16.22 -4.44
N LEU A 120 -10.01 -15.38 -4.98
CA LEU A 120 -10.91 -15.79 -6.06
C LEU A 120 -10.15 -16.19 -7.34
N PRO A 121 -9.18 -15.39 -7.86
CA PRO A 121 -8.38 -15.80 -9.01
C PRO A 121 -7.60 -17.10 -8.78
N LEU A 122 -7.06 -17.34 -7.57
CA LEU A 122 -6.38 -18.59 -7.22
C LEU A 122 -7.32 -19.81 -7.29
N ILE A 123 -8.52 -19.69 -6.72
CA ILE A 123 -9.53 -20.76 -6.76
C ILE A 123 -9.92 -21.03 -8.22
N LEU A 124 -10.21 -19.99 -8.98
CA LEU A 124 -10.59 -20.10 -10.39
C LEU A 124 -9.47 -20.75 -11.21
N ALA A 125 -8.21 -20.36 -11.01
CA ALA A 125 -7.08 -20.99 -11.68
C ALA A 125 -6.99 -22.50 -11.38
N GLY A 126 -7.19 -22.90 -10.12
CA GLY A 126 -7.11 -24.29 -9.68
C GLY A 126 -8.20 -25.22 -10.22
N ILE A 127 -9.41 -24.69 -10.46
CA ILE A 127 -10.54 -25.47 -11.00
C ILE A 127 -10.69 -25.36 -12.52
N SER A 128 -10.04 -24.37 -13.16
CA SER A 128 -10.43 -23.92 -14.50
C SER A 128 -10.28 -24.95 -15.61
N GLY A 129 -9.40 -25.94 -15.49
CA GLY A 129 -9.15 -26.90 -16.58
C GLY A 129 -8.83 -26.23 -17.94
N ARG A 130 -8.33 -24.98 -17.93
CA ARG A 130 -8.11 -24.10 -19.10
C ARG A 130 -9.37 -23.55 -19.80
N LEU A 131 -10.53 -23.58 -19.17
CA LEU A 131 -11.74 -22.96 -19.71
C LEU A 131 -11.63 -21.43 -19.69
N PHE A 132 -11.89 -20.81 -20.84
CA PHE A 132 -11.75 -19.36 -21.05
C PHE A 132 -12.58 -18.51 -20.07
N GLU A 133 -13.80 -18.94 -19.73
CA GLU A 133 -14.70 -18.20 -18.83
C GLU A 133 -14.10 -18.02 -17.43
N TYR A 134 -13.48 -19.07 -16.88
CA TYR A 134 -12.82 -19.00 -15.58
C TYR A 134 -11.59 -18.10 -15.62
N GLN A 135 -10.82 -18.14 -16.70
CA GLN A 135 -9.66 -17.27 -16.87
C GLN A 135 -10.06 -15.79 -16.98
N ALA A 136 -11.09 -15.47 -17.77
CA ALA A 136 -11.61 -14.12 -17.92
C ALA A 136 -12.16 -13.57 -16.58
N THR A 137 -12.87 -14.42 -15.83
CA THR A 137 -13.38 -14.07 -14.50
C THR A 137 -12.25 -13.89 -13.49
N ALA A 138 -11.21 -14.71 -13.53
CA ALA A 138 -10.02 -14.58 -12.70
C ALA A 138 -9.28 -13.27 -13.00
N LEU A 139 -9.12 -12.90 -14.27
CA LEU A 139 -8.48 -11.65 -14.66
C LEU A 139 -9.30 -10.43 -14.20
N ALA A 140 -10.61 -10.43 -14.45
CA ALA A 140 -11.48 -9.33 -14.07
C ALA A 140 -11.49 -9.11 -12.54
N SER A 141 -11.66 -10.20 -11.78
CA SER A 141 -11.61 -10.14 -10.31
C SER A 141 -10.24 -9.68 -9.80
N HIS A 142 -9.14 -10.21 -10.36
CA HIS A 142 -7.79 -9.78 -10.02
C HIS A 142 -7.61 -8.27 -10.21
N VAL A 143 -7.97 -7.75 -11.38
CA VAL A 143 -7.86 -6.31 -11.68
C VAL A 143 -8.68 -5.46 -10.70
N ILE A 144 -9.92 -5.83 -10.41
CA ILE A 144 -10.78 -5.12 -9.44
C ILE A 144 -10.12 -5.09 -8.05
N GLY A 145 -9.62 -6.23 -7.58
CA GLY A 145 -8.93 -6.33 -6.30
C GLY A 145 -7.65 -5.50 -6.24
N ILE A 146 -6.86 -5.50 -7.32
CA ILE A 146 -5.63 -4.70 -7.40
C ILE A 146 -5.94 -3.21 -7.49
N LEU A 147 -7.02 -2.77 -8.14
CA LEU A 147 -7.44 -1.37 -8.11
C LEU A 147 -7.79 -0.92 -6.68
N ALA A 148 -8.53 -1.74 -5.92
CA ALA A 148 -8.83 -1.45 -4.53
C ALA A 148 -7.54 -1.38 -3.67
N GLN A 149 -6.62 -2.32 -3.88
CA GLN A 149 -5.32 -2.31 -3.22
C GLN A 149 -4.46 -1.10 -3.59
N ARG A 150 -4.45 -0.70 -4.87
CA ARG A 150 -3.72 0.46 -5.37
C ARG A 150 -4.24 1.74 -4.75
N TRP A 151 -5.56 1.87 -4.69
CA TRP A 151 -6.18 2.99 -4.00
C TRP A 151 -5.79 3.04 -2.52
N LEU A 152 -5.85 1.90 -1.81
CA LEU A 152 -5.41 1.81 -0.42
C LEU A 152 -3.93 2.15 -0.24
N PHE A 153 -3.07 1.72 -1.15
CA PHE A 153 -1.63 2.00 -1.09
C PHE A 153 -1.33 3.51 -1.02
N PHE A 154 -2.12 4.32 -1.73
CA PHE A 154 -2.04 5.79 -1.66
C PHE A 154 -2.81 6.38 -0.48
N ALA A 155 -4.02 5.89 -0.22
CA ALA A 155 -4.86 6.41 0.86
C ALA A 155 -4.28 6.18 2.27
N GLU A 156 -3.43 5.17 2.43
CA GLU A 156 -2.74 4.83 3.69
C GLU A 156 -1.32 5.43 3.77
N ALA A 157 -0.93 6.32 2.85
CA ALA A 157 0.40 6.92 2.85
C ALA A 157 0.59 7.90 4.01
N GLU A 158 1.53 7.58 4.91
CA GLU A 158 1.93 8.47 6.01
C GLU A 158 3.17 9.28 5.61
N HIS A 159 2.99 10.58 5.36
CA HIS A 159 4.08 11.48 4.95
C HIS A 159 4.76 12.14 6.17
N VAL A 160 6.09 12.11 6.22
CA VAL A 160 6.85 12.75 7.31
C VAL A 160 6.64 14.28 7.39
N VAL A 161 6.18 14.91 6.31
CA VAL A 161 5.85 16.34 6.29
C VAL A 161 4.71 16.69 7.27
N GLY A 162 3.84 15.72 7.59
CA GLY A 162 2.79 15.89 8.60
C GLY A 162 3.34 16.30 9.97
N LEU A 163 4.57 15.88 10.30
CA LEU A 163 5.23 16.24 11.55
C LEU A 163 5.41 17.75 11.69
N TYR A 164 5.73 18.50 10.64
CA TYR A 164 5.83 19.97 10.70
C TYR A 164 4.52 20.65 11.09
N TYR A 165 3.39 19.98 10.86
CA TYR A 165 2.06 20.46 11.19
C TYR A 165 1.50 19.82 12.45
N ASP A 166 2.30 19.03 13.17
CA ASP A 166 1.87 18.23 14.32
C ASP A 166 0.65 17.34 14.00
N LYS A 167 0.64 16.78 12.77
CA LYS A 167 -0.46 15.97 12.24
C LYS A 167 0.04 14.63 11.72
N ARG A 168 -0.81 13.60 11.87
CA ARG A 168 -0.62 12.25 11.38
C ARG A 168 -1.88 11.72 10.71
#